data_AF-A0A1J9QR85-F1
#
_entry.id   AF-A0A1J9QR85-F1
#
_cell.length_a   1.000
_cell.length_b   1.000
_cell.length_c   1.000
_cell.angle_alpha   90.00
_cell.angle_beta   90.00
_cell.angle_gamma   90.00
#
_symmetry.space_group_name_H-M   'P 1'
#
loop_
_entity.id
_entity.type
_entity.pdbx_description
1 polymer ?
#
loop_
_entity_poly.entity_id
_entity_poly.type
_entity_poly.pdbx_seq_one_letter_code
_entity_poly.pdbx_strand_id
1 'polypeptide(L)' 'MEGTVTGEHGVGLIKRDYLPHELGESTVDAMRRLKQAFDPLSLLNADKIVRIEPPGVGEVKAW' A
#
# COMPACT_ATOMS: atom_id res chain seq x y z
N MET A 1 20.90 3.78 6.28
CA MET A 1 20.89 4.31 4.91
C MET A 1 19.45 4.73 4.63
N GLU A 2 19.20 6.01 4.39
CA GLU A 2 17.87 6.60 4.13
C GLU A 2 17.50 6.46 2.65
N GLY A 3 17.45 5.21 2.16
CA GLY A 3 17.03 4.91 0.79
C GLY A 3 15.52 4.70 0.73
N THR A 4 14.93 4.82 -0.47
CA THR A 4 13.52 4.51 -0.67
C THR A 4 13.30 3.18 -1.38
N VAL A 5 12.21 2.48 -1.04
CA VAL A 5 11.79 1.23 -1.69
C VAL A 5 11.59 1.37 -3.21
N THR A 6 11.33 2.60 -3.69
CA THR A 6 11.25 2.87 -5.11
C THR A 6 11.68 4.29 -5.45
N GLY A 7 12.72 4.44 -6.28
CA GLY A 7 13.10 5.74 -6.83
C GLY A 7 12.09 6.23 -7.87
N GLU A 8 11.88 5.45 -8.94
CA GLU A 8 11.10 5.89 -10.11
C GLU A 8 10.03 4.91 -10.58
N HIS A 9 10.21 3.60 -10.36
CA HIS A 9 9.32 2.56 -10.90
C HIS A 9 7.95 2.45 -10.20
N GLY A 10 7.76 3.17 -9.10
CA GLY A 10 6.56 3.11 -8.27
C GLY A 10 6.41 1.79 -7.49
N VAL A 11 5.21 1.61 -6.94
CA VAL A 11 4.89 0.55 -5.98
C VAL A 11 4.39 -0.71 -6.68
N GLY A 12 3.24 -0.62 -7.35
CA GLY A 12 2.57 -1.76 -7.98
C GLY A 12 2.29 -2.92 -7.02
N LEU A 13 1.87 -4.07 -7.57
CA LEU A 13 1.54 -5.24 -6.76
C LEU A 13 2.73 -5.75 -5.93
N ILE A 14 3.94 -5.63 -6.48
CA ILE A 14 5.15 -6.22 -5.91
C ILE A 14 5.56 -5.51 -4.61
N LYS A 15 5.45 -4.18 -4.55
CA LYS A 15 5.96 -3.40 -3.41
C LYS A 15 4.88 -2.89 -2.47
N ARG A 16 3.59 -3.07 -2.77
CA ARG A 16 2.49 -2.54 -1.94
C ARG A 16 2.57 -2.98 -0.48
N ASP A 17 3.00 -4.22 -0.25
CA ASP A 17 3.05 -4.84 1.07
C ASP A 17 4.29 -4.41 1.88
N TYR A 18 5.20 -3.63 1.27
CA TYR A 18 6.33 -2.99 1.95
C TYR A 18 6.01 -1.55 2.39
N LEU A 19 4.95 -0.92 1.84
CA LEU A 19 4.61 0.47 2.15
C LEU A 19 4.45 0.78 3.66
N PRO A 20 3.84 -0.09 4.48
CA PRO A 20 3.74 0.20 5.91
C PRO A 20 5.09 0.26 6.61
N HIS A 21 6.07 -0.51 6.13
CA HIS A 21 7.44 -0.47 6.65
C HIS A 21 8.18 0.82 6.22
N GLU A 22 7.98 1.25 4.98
CA GLU A 22 8.60 2.46 4.42
C GLU A 22 8.02 3.76 4.99
N LEU A 23 6.68 3.85 5.05
CA LEU A 23 5.95 5.10 5.29
C LEU A 23 5.16 5.11 6.61
N GLY A 24 5.06 3.97 7.29
CA GLY A 24 4.24 3.79 8.49
C GLY A 24 2.77 3.50 8.17
N GLU A 25 2.11 2.77 9.07
CA GLU A 25 0.70 2.36 8.94
C GLU A 25 -0.25 3.55 8.77
N SER A 26 -0.04 4.64 9.53
CA SER A 26 -0.91 5.83 9.47
C SER A 26 -0.92 6.49 8.08
N THR A 27 0.24 6.52 7.40
CA THR A 27 0.35 7.04 6.04
C THR A 27 -0.38 6.14 5.05
N VAL A 28 -0.22 4.82 5.19
CA VAL A 28 -0.89 3.84 4.33
C VAL A 28 -2.41 3.89 4.54
N ASP A 29 -2.90 4.08 5.77
CA ASP A 29 -4.32 4.31 6.06
C ASP A 29 -4.86 5.58 5.41
N ALA A 30 -4.08 6.66 5.39
CA ALA A 30 -4.47 7.87 4.67
C ALA A 30 -4.61 7.61 3.16
N MET A 31 -3.70 6.82 2.57
CA MET A 31 -3.80 6.39 1.17
C MET A 31 -5.06 5.55 0.92
N ARG A 32 -5.40 4.61 1.82
CA ARG A 32 -6.65 3.81 1.74
C ARG A 32 -7.89 4.70 1.76
N ARG A 33 -7.93 5.68 2.67
CA ARG A 33 -9.02 6.65 2.77
C ARG A 33 -9.17 7.49 1.51
N LEU A 34 -8.06 7.95 0.94
CA LEU A 34 -8.08 8.70 -0.33
C LEU A 34 -8.62 7.82 -1.47
N LYS A 35 -8.16 6.57 -1.55
CA LYS A 35 -8.64 5.59 -2.54
C LYS A 35 -10.15 5.39 -2.43
N GLN A 36 -10.66 5.16 -1.23
CA GLN A 36 -12.09 4.97 -0.97
C GLN A 36 -12.93 6.22 -1.24
N ALA A 37 -12.39 7.42 -1.01
CA ALA A 37 -13.09 8.67 -1.28
C ALA A 37 -13.32 8.90 -2.79
N PHE A 38 -12.36 8.53 -3.64
CA PHE A 38 -12.45 8.74 -5.10
C PHE A 38 -12.90 7.51 -5.88
N ASP A 39 -12.74 6.31 -5.34
CA ASP A 39 -13.12 5.05 -5.97
C ASP A 39 -13.73 4.09 -4.92
N PRO A 40 -14.94 4.39 -4.44
CA PRO A 40 -15.60 3.63 -3.37
C PRO A 40 -15.94 2.19 -3.77
N LEU A 41 -16.06 1.92 -5.08
CA LEU A 41 -16.30 0.59 -5.63
C LEU A 41 -15.00 -0.16 -5.96
N SER A 42 -13.85 0.47 -5.74
CA SER A 42 -12.52 -0.10 -6.00
C SER A 42 -12.34 -0.62 -7.43
N LEU A 43 -12.90 0.07 -8.43
CA LEU A 43 -12.84 -0.35 -9.84
C LEU A 43 -11.47 -0.10 -10.48
N LEU A 44 -10.76 0.93 -10.03
CA LEU A 44 -9.51 1.39 -10.66
C LEU A 44 -8.30 0.73 -9.99
N ASN A 45 -7.79 -0.37 -10.57
CA ASN A 45 -6.61 -1.08 -10.07
C ASN A 45 -6.75 -1.47 -8.58
N ALA A 46 -7.80 -2.22 -8.24
CA ALA A 46 -8.03 -2.76 -6.90
C ALA A 46 -6.75 -3.38 -6.33
N ASP A 47 -6.44 -3.02 -5.08
CA ASP A 47 -5.29 -3.49 -4.31
C ASP A 47 -3.92 -3.26 -4.95
N LYS A 48 -3.78 -2.56 -6.08
CA LYS A 48 -2.50 -2.51 -6.80
C LYS A 48 -1.43 -1.73 -6.05
N ILE A 49 -1.78 -0.58 -5.49
CA ILE A 49 -0.82 0.32 -4.82
C ILE A 49 -0.96 0.23 -3.30
N VAL A 50 -2.19 0.17 -2.82
CA VAL A 50 -2.53 0.00 -1.42
C VAL A 50 -3.64 -1.03 -1.34
N ARG A 51 -3.55 -1.95 -0.37
CA ARG A 51 -4.66 -2.86 -0.10
C ARG A 51 -5.83 -2.12 0.50
N ILE A 52 -7.04 -2.38 0.01
CA ILE A 52 -8.27 -1.78 0.54
C ILE A 52 -8.47 -2.17 2.01
N GLU A 53 -8.20 -3.43 2.32
CA GLU A 53 -8.18 -3.95 3.68
C GLU A 53 -6.75 -4.33 4.08
N PRO A 54 -6.36 -4.16 5.36
CA PRO A 54 -5.09 -4.66 5.85
C PRO A 54 -4.96 -6.19 5.61
N PRO A 55 -3.76 -6.68 5.27
CA PRO A 55 -3.56 -8.12 5.08
C PRO A 55 -3.85 -8.89 6.37
N GLY A 56 -4.31 -10.13 6.22
CA GLY A 56 -4.53 -11.02 7.35
C GLY A 56 -3.23 -11.40 8.06
N VAL A 57 -3.35 -11.89 9.30
CA VAL A 57 -2.19 -12.36 10.07
C VAL A 57 -1.47 -13.47 9.30
N GLY A 58 -0.18 -13.27 9.02
CA GLY A 58 0.67 -14.24 8.30
C GLY A 58 0.52 -14.22 6.77
N GLU A 59 -0.35 -13.37 6.21
CA GLU A 59 -0.50 -13.24 4.76
C GLU A 59 0.71 -12.54 4.11
N VAL A 60 1.30 -11.59 4.82
CA VAL A 60 2.49 -10.85 4.39
C VAL A 60 3.68 -11.27 5.26
N LYS A 61 4.82 -11.50 4.60
CA LYS A 61 6.07 -11.80 5.28
C LYS A 61 6.49 -10.60 6.13
N ALA A 62 6.82 -10.84 7.40
CA ALA A 62 7.43 -9.82 8.25
C ALA A 62 8.82 -9.46 7.68
N TRP A 63 9.10 -8.16 7.63
CA TRP A 63 10.35 -7.58 7.15
C TRP A 63 11.32 -7.36 8.31
#